data_AF-I2H9E6-F1
#
_entry.id   AF-I2H9E6-F1
#
_cell.length_a   1.000
_cell.length_b   1.000
_cell.length_c   1.000
_cell.angle_alpha   90.00
_cell.angle_beta   90.00
_cell.angle_gamma   90.00
#
_symmetry.space_group_name_H-M   'P 1'
#
loop_
_entity.id
_entity.type
_entity.pdbx_description
1 polymer ?
#
loop_
_entity_poly.entity_id
_entity_poly.type
_entity_poly.pdbx_seq_one_letter_code
_entity_poly.pdbx_strand_id
1 'polypeptide(L)'
;MQCMPDIENLNIIKDLEWNTKYYRAKFDLYIDEITDFDEWIAEFQNEEYEMLRLILAGVIYIDSDYIQHSQLEKFNRTICQKNSFLVWYIHNKKLGNTLLQKELDGINEELISGTSVCELIRHSEEKDLRNEYGDMVGLGRLHEIIDTYPWRNAYLKNKSSRNSKVGTANDEAELHSKKDTSADEFQNILAQLMQAKNHFSILTDQDENTADLFAQETADKLAALLLDEGEK
;
A
#
# COMPACT_ATOMS: atom_id res chain seq x y z
N MET A 1 -20.57 -14.21 24.56
CA MET A 1 -20.25 -15.18 23.50
C MET A 1 -21.14 -14.84 22.33
N GLN A 2 -20.61 -14.08 21.38
CA GLN A 2 -21.37 -13.51 20.27
C GLN A 2 -21.19 -14.49 19.12
N CYS A 3 -22.26 -15.22 18.75
CA CYS A 3 -22.22 -16.17 17.65
C CYS A 3 -21.85 -15.41 16.37
N MET A 4 -20.72 -15.75 15.76
CA MET A 4 -20.44 -15.36 14.38
C MET A 4 -21.51 -16.02 13.50
N PRO A 5 -22.12 -15.28 12.56
CA PRO A 5 -23.06 -15.88 11.62
C PRO A 5 -22.31 -16.90 10.75
N ASP A 6 -22.97 -18.02 10.46
CA ASP A 6 -22.47 -19.12 9.63
C ASP A 6 -21.95 -18.58 8.28
N ILE A 7 -20.65 -18.74 8.03
CA ILE A 7 -19.91 -18.21 6.86
C ILE A 7 -20.10 -19.11 5.61
N GLU A 8 -20.94 -20.14 5.67
CA GLU A 8 -20.87 -21.25 4.71
C GLU A 8 -21.49 -20.99 3.32
N ASN A 9 -21.96 -19.78 2.95
CA ASN A 9 -22.51 -19.51 1.59
C ASN A 9 -22.48 -18.03 1.13
N LEU A 10 -21.60 -17.18 1.66
CA LEU A 10 -21.54 -15.76 1.26
C LEU A 10 -20.32 -15.47 0.39
N ASN A 11 -20.48 -15.54 -0.93
CA ASN A 11 -19.46 -15.12 -1.90
C ASN A 11 -19.28 -13.58 -1.92
N ILE A 12 -20.23 -12.83 -1.35
CA ILE A 12 -20.16 -11.36 -1.26
C ILE A 12 -20.63 -10.93 0.12
N ILE A 13 -19.75 -10.30 0.89
CA ILE A 13 -20.03 -9.70 2.19
C ILE A 13 -20.05 -8.19 2.02
N LYS A 14 -21.22 -7.57 2.17
CA LYS A 14 -21.44 -6.15 1.88
C LYS A 14 -21.33 -5.26 3.10
N ASP A 15 -21.13 -3.97 2.87
CA ASP A 15 -21.18 -2.90 3.88
C ASP A 15 -20.17 -3.10 5.02
N LEU A 16 -19.02 -3.70 4.71
CA LEU A 16 -17.90 -3.77 5.66
C LEU A 16 -17.27 -2.39 5.84
N GLU A 17 -16.64 -2.20 7.00
CA GLU A 17 -16.01 -0.93 7.34
C GLU A 17 -14.53 -1.15 7.72
N TRP A 18 -13.64 -0.60 6.90
CA TRP A 18 -12.23 -0.50 7.22
C TRP A 18 -12.00 0.71 8.11
N ASN A 19 -11.42 0.48 9.29
CA ASN A 19 -11.37 1.44 10.38
C ASN A 19 -9.93 1.72 10.82
N THR A 20 -9.42 2.91 10.50
CA THR A 20 -8.10 3.35 10.96
C THR A 20 -8.21 4.43 12.03
N LYS A 21 -7.09 4.87 12.60
CA LYS A 21 -7.07 6.06 13.47
C LYS A 21 -7.47 7.34 12.71
N TYR A 22 -7.29 7.36 11.40
CA TYR A 22 -7.35 8.56 10.56
C TYR A 22 -8.65 8.65 9.77
N TYR A 23 -9.21 7.52 9.34
CA TYR A 23 -10.39 7.49 8.48
C TYR A 23 -11.24 6.23 8.67
N ARG A 24 -12.39 6.21 7.99
CA ARG A 24 -13.25 5.04 7.77
C ARG A 24 -13.49 4.89 6.29
N ALA A 25 -13.42 3.68 5.75
CA ALA A 25 -13.81 3.38 4.38
C ALA A 25 -14.82 2.25 4.39
N LYS A 26 -15.87 2.37 3.57
CA LYS A 26 -16.81 1.26 3.35
C LYS A 26 -16.37 0.43 2.17
N PHE A 27 -16.49 -0.88 2.26
CA PHE A 27 -16.15 -1.78 1.17
C PHE A 27 -17.03 -3.03 1.21
N ASP A 28 -17.10 -3.69 0.06
CA ASP A 28 -17.68 -5.02 -0.07
C ASP A 28 -16.53 -6.00 -0.29
N LEU A 29 -16.60 -7.17 0.35
CA LEU A 29 -15.64 -8.25 0.18
C LEU A 29 -16.25 -9.32 -0.72
N TYR A 30 -15.59 -9.56 -1.84
CA TYR A 30 -15.90 -10.63 -2.78
C TYR A 30 -14.95 -11.80 -2.49
N ILE A 31 -15.51 -12.97 -2.25
CA ILE A 31 -14.78 -14.20 -1.94
C ILE A 31 -15.07 -15.19 -3.05
N ASP A 32 -14.00 -15.72 -3.62
CA ASP A 32 -14.06 -16.68 -4.73
C ASP A 32 -13.05 -17.81 -4.49
N GLU A 33 -13.31 -18.97 -5.07
CA GLU A 33 -12.43 -20.14 -5.02
C GLU A 33 -11.98 -20.46 -6.44
N ILE A 34 -10.66 -20.46 -6.65
CA ILE A 34 -10.05 -20.61 -7.97
C ILE A 34 -9.41 -21.98 -8.06
N THR A 35 -9.79 -22.78 -9.06
CA THR A 35 -9.18 -24.08 -9.35
C THR A 35 -8.03 -23.98 -10.34
N ASP A 36 -8.10 -23.03 -11.28
CA ASP A 36 -7.07 -22.76 -12.27
C ASP A 36 -6.88 -21.24 -12.39
N PHE A 37 -5.69 -20.79 -12.03
CA PHE A 37 -5.34 -19.37 -12.03
C PHE A 37 -5.32 -18.77 -13.44
N ASP A 38 -4.80 -19.49 -14.43
CA ASP A 38 -4.68 -19.00 -15.79
C ASP A 38 -6.06 -18.89 -16.46
N GLU A 39 -6.96 -19.85 -16.21
CA GLU A 39 -8.36 -19.78 -16.66
C GLU A 39 -9.09 -18.61 -16.02
N TRP A 40 -8.97 -18.43 -14.69
CA TRP A 40 -9.61 -17.33 -13.98
C TRP A 40 -9.11 -15.97 -14.46
N ILE A 41 -7.80 -15.81 -14.71
CA ILE A 41 -7.24 -14.57 -15.28
C ILE A 41 -7.80 -14.30 -16.68
N ALA A 42 -7.87 -15.33 -17.53
CA ALA A 42 -8.40 -15.19 -18.88
C ALA A 42 -9.88 -14.77 -18.86
N GLU A 43 -10.69 -15.38 -17.99
CA GLU A 43 -12.07 -14.99 -17.77
C GLU A 43 -12.15 -13.55 -17.26
N PHE A 44 -11.41 -13.23 -16.20
CA PHE A 44 -11.41 -11.92 -15.58
C PHE A 44 -10.96 -10.80 -16.51
N GLN A 45 -10.19 -11.11 -17.56
CA GLN A 45 -9.78 -10.16 -18.61
C GLN A 45 -10.87 -9.87 -19.65
N ASN A 46 -11.90 -10.70 -19.77
CA ASN A 46 -12.97 -10.51 -20.74
C ASN A 46 -13.62 -9.13 -20.60
N GLU A 47 -14.11 -8.58 -21.73
CA GLU A 47 -14.76 -7.27 -21.77
C GLU A 47 -16.00 -7.20 -20.86
N GLU A 48 -16.69 -8.33 -20.70
CA GLU A 48 -17.86 -8.47 -19.82
C GLU A 48 -17.56 -8.12 -18.35
N TYR A 49 -16.32 -8.31 -17.90
CA TYR A 49 -15.88 -8.00 -16.54
C TYR A 49 -15.21 -6.63 -16.40
N GLU A 50 -15.18 -5.80 -17.44
CA GLU A 50 -14.47 -4.52 -17.40
C GLU A 50 -14.94 -3.62 -16.26
N MET A 51 -16.26 -3.55 -16.04
CA MET A 51 -16.88 -2.76 -14.98
C MET A 51 -16.49 -3.25 -13.60
N LEU A 52 -16.42 -4.58 -13.39
CA LEU A 52 -15.94 -5.16 -12.14
C LEU A 52 -14.50 -4.72 -11.89
N ARG A 53 -13.61 -4.82 -12.90
CA ARG A 53 -12.22 -4.38 -12.78
C ARG A 53 -12.05 -2.89 -12.44
N LEU A 54 -13.00 -2.03 -12.83
CA LEU A 54 -12.94 -0.58 -12.56
C LEU A 54 -13.35 -0.20 -11.13
N ILE A 55 -14.14 -1.05 -10.46
CA ILE A 55 -14.67 -0.76 -9.11
C ILE A 55 -13.87 -1.42 -8.00
N LEU A 56 -13.00 -2.38 -8.31
CA LEU A 56 -12.20 -3.08 -7.31
C LEU A 56 -11.13 -2.15 -6.71
N ALA A 57 -11.17 -2.01 -5.39
CA ALA A 57 -10.10 -1.35 -4.63
C ALA A 57 -8.79 -2.17 -4.70
N GLY A 58 -8.90 -3.48 -4.67
CA GLY A 58 -7.78 -4.39 -4.83
C GLY A 58 -8.18 -5.85 -4.85
N VAL A 59 -7.21 -6.71 -5.13
CA VAL A 59 -7.35 -8.16 -5.16
C VAL A 59 -6.29 -8.78 -4.27
N ILE A 60 -6.72 -9.71 -3.41
CA ILE A 60 -5.85 -10.52 -2.57
C ILE A 60 -6.01 -11.95 -3.04
N TYR A 61 -4.99 -12.48 -3.70
CA TYR A 61 -4.96 -13.88 -4.10
C TYR A 61 -4.22 -14.69 -3.03
N ILE A 62 -4.84 -15.75 -2.52
CA ILE A 62 -4.29 -16.57 -1.44
C ILE A 62 -3.96 -17.94 -2.00
N ASP A 63 -2.71 -18.36 -1.86
CA ASP A 63 -2.26 -19.66 -2.35
C ASP A 63 -1.34 -20.34 -1.34
N SER A 64 -1.37 -21.67 -1.31
CA SER A 64 -0.41 -22.47 -0.57
C SER A 64 0.85 -22.79 -1.36
N ASP A 65 0.91 -22.60 -2.67
CA ASP A 65 2.08 -23.04 -3.45
C ASP A 65 3.02 -21.91 -3.88
N TYR A 66 4.25 -22.32 -4.23
CA TYR A 66 5.25 -21.41 -4.80
C TYR A 66 4.83 -21.00 -6.20
N ILE A 67 4.99 -19.71 -6.48
CA ILE A 67 4.44 -19.08 -7.67
C ILE A 67 5.49 -19.10 -8.77
N GLN A 68 5.05 -19.33 -10.01
CA GLN A 68 5.89 -19.05 -11.16
C GLN A 68 5.87 -17.55 -11.44
N HIS A 69 7.05 -16.93 -11.54
CA HIS A 69 7.22 -15.49 -11.83
C HIS A 69 6.35 -15.00 -13.01
N SER A 70 6.18 -15.84 -14.03
CA SER A 70 5.32 -15.56 -15.19
C SER A 70 3.84 -15.34 -14.85
N GLN A 71 3.30 -15.99 -13.81
CA GLN A 71 1.92 -15.80 -13.35
C GLN A 71 1.76 -14.46 -12.61
N LEU A 72 2.74 -14.08 -11.79
CA LEU A 72 2.76 -12.78 -11.12
C LEU A 72 2.82 -11.63 -12.14
N GLU A 73 3.67 -11.73 -13.17
CA GLU A 73 3.74 -10.72 -14.22
C GLU A 73 2.41 -10.57 -14.98
N LYS A 74 1.80 -11.70 -15.38
CA LYS A 74 0.48 -11.70 -16.04
C LYS A 74 -0.58 -11.03 -15.15
N PHE A 75 -0.57 -11.33 -13.86
CA PHE A 75 -1.52 -10.78 -12.91
C PHE A 75 -1.36 -9.28 -12.73
N ASN A 76 -0.12 -8.84 -12.51
CA ASN A 76 0.27 -7.44 -12.38
C ASN A 76 -0.20 -6.63 -13.60
N ARG A 77 0.09 -7.09 -14.82
CA ARG A 77 -0.34 -6.42 -16.06
C ARG A 77 -1.87 -6.29 -16.19
N THR A 78 -2.62 -7.21 -15.62
CA THR A 78 -4.08 -7.27 -15.74
C THR A 78 -4.77 -6.32 -14.78
N ILE A 79 -4.31 -6.26 -13.53
CA ILE A 79 -4.99 -5.55 -12.44
C ILE A 79 -4.41 -4.16 -12.19
N CYS A 80 -3.09 -4.01 -12.27
CA CYS A 80 -2.40 -2.78 -11.88
C CYS A 80 -2.63 -1.60 -12.85
N GLN A 81 -3.31 -1.80 -13.97
CA GLN A 81 -3.69 -0.70 -14.87
C GLN A 81 -4.80 0.21 -14.33
N LYS A 82 -5.48 -0.16 -13.22
CA LYS A 82 -6.74 0.48 -12.80
C LYS A 82 -6.72 1.15 -11.42
N ASN A 83 -5.53 1.47 -10.88
CA ASN A 83 -5.37 2.08 -9.54
C ASN A 83 -5.98 1.20 -8.44
N SER A 84 -5.64 -0.08 -8.48
CA SER A 84 -6.06 -1.09 -7.51
C SER A 84 -4.81 -1.67 -6.86
N PHE A 85 -4.89 -2.08 -5.58
CA PHE A 85 -3.80 -2.86 -4.99
C PHE A 85 -3.91 -4.33 -5.38
N LEU A 86 -2.77 -4.99 -5.48
CA LEU A 86 -2.65 -6.40 -5.80
C LEU A 86 -1.74 -7.04 -4.77
N VAL A 87 -2.26 -8.02 -4.04
CA VAL A 87 -1.48 -8.79 -3.09
C VAL A 87 -1.57 -10.26 -3.43
N TRP A 88 -0.40 -10.88 -3.57
CA TRP A 88 -0.30 -12.33 -3.55
C TRP A 88 0.12 -12.77 -2.16
N TYR A 89 -0.72 -13.56 -1.51
CA TYR A 89 -0.51 -13.99 -0.14
C TYR A 89 -0.21 -15.48 -0.08
N ILE A 90 1.06 -15.81 0.18
CA ILE A 90 1.51 -17.21 0.30
C ILE A 90 1.16 -17.72 1.70
N HIS A 91 0.13 -18.56 1.78
CA HIS A 91 -0.30 -19.27 2.98
C HIS A 91 0.30 -20.69 3.03
N ASN A 92 1.63 -20.80 2.97
CA ASN A 92 2.31 -22.09 3.14
C ASN A 92 3.18 -22.14 4.40
N LYS A 93 2.70 -22.89 5.39
CA LYS A 93 3.43 -23.13 6.64
C LYS A 93 4.72 -23.94 6.46
N LYS A 94 4.83 -24.72 5.38
CA LYS A 94 6.02 -25.56 5.07
C LYS A 94 7.03 -24.84 4.20
N LEU A 95 6.56 -24.00 3.26
CA LEU A 95 7.44 -23.17 2.41
C LEU A 95 8.07 -21.99 3.15
N GLY A 96 7.52 -21.64 4.34
CA GLY A 96 8.04 -20.59 5.22
C GLY A 96 9.51 -20.75 5.64
N ASN A 97 10.11 -21.93 5.44
CA ASN A 97 11.53 -22.16 5.69
C ASN A 97 12.40 -22.16 4.43
N THR A 98 11.82 -22.15 3.23
CA THR A 98 12.57 -22.29 1.97
C THR A 98 12.73 -20.96 1.25
N LEU A 99 11.70 -20.10 1.25
CA LEU A 99 11.78 -18.78 0.64
C LEU A 99 12.19 -17.74 1.69
N LEU A 100 13.41 -17.22 1.56
CA LEU A 100 13.94 -16.20 2.45
C LEU A 100 13.28 -14.85 2.15
N GLN A 101 13.16 -13.99 3.17
CA GLN A 101 12.60 -12.63 2.99
C GLN A 101 13.34 -11.85 1.89
N LYS A 102 14.66 -12.00 1.83
CA LYS A 102 15.50 -11.38 0.77
C LYS A 102 15.11 -11.78 -0.65
N GLU A 103 14.64 -13.01 -0.85
CA GLU A 103 14.19 -13.47 -2.17
C GLU A 103 12.82 -12.86 -2.52
N LEU A 104 11.94 -12.71 -1.53
CA LEU A 104 10.68 -11.99 -1.68
C LEU A 104 10.91 -10.52 -2.02
N ASP A 105 11.86 -9.87 -1.34
CA ASP A 105 12.19 -8.48 -1.55
C ASP A 105 12.68 -8.26 -3.00
N GLY A 106 13.55 -9.14 -3.51
CA GLY A 106 13.99 -9.09 -4.91
C GLY A 106 12.85 -9.27 -5.92
N ILE A 107 11.92 -10.20 -5.67
CA ILE A 107 10.73 -10.36 -6.53
C ILE A 107 9.85 -9.11 -6.47
N ASN A 108 9.64 -8.55 -5.27
CA ASN A 108 8.81 -7.37 -5.09
C ASN A 108 9.40 -6.15 -5.79
N GLU A 109 10.72 -5.96 -5.75
CA GLU A 109 11.42 -4.91 -6.51
C GLU A 109 11.16 -5.01 -8.02
N GLU A 110 11.16 -6.23 -8.58
CA GLU A 110 10.85 -6.48 -9.99
C GLU A 110 9.38 -6.25 -10.34
N LEU A 111 8.47 -6.47 -9.38
CA LEU A 111 7.03 -6.31 -9.58
C LEU A 111 6.56 -4.85 -9.53
N ILE A 112 7.39 -3.92 -9.07
CA ILE A 112 7.07 -2.49 -9.05
C ILE A 112 6.84 -2.02 -10.49
N SER A 113 5.56 -1.87 -10.86
CA SER A 113 5.16 -1.35 -12.17
C SER A 113 4.10 -0.26 -12.02
N GLY A 114 4.46 0.96 -12.42
CA GLY A 114 3.52 2.10 -12.47
C GLY A 114 3.05 2.60 -11.10
N THR A 115 1.77 2.98 -11.02
CA THR A 115 1.17 3.66 -9.86
C THR A 115 0.39 2.75 -8.91
N SER A 116 0.33 1.45 -9.21
CA SER A 116 -0.44 0.49 -8.42
C SER A 116 0.49 -0.35 -7.54
N VAL A 117 0.02 -0.70 -6.34
CA VAL A 117 0.78 -1.55 -5.42
C VAL A 117 0.60 -3.00 -5.86
N CYS A 118 1.70 -3.68 -6.22
CA CYS A 118 1.73 -5.11 -6.47
C CYS A 118 2.78 -5.73 -5.56
N GLU A 119 2.36 -6.57 -4.60
CA GLU A 119 3.27 -7.11 -3.61
C GLU A 119 2.99 -8.59 -3.32
N LEU A 120 4.08 -9.35 -3.26
CA LEU A 120 4.12 -10.72 -2.79
C LEU A 120 4.41 -10.73 -1.29
N ILE A 121 3.47 -11.27 -0.52
CA ILE A 121 3.53 -11.34 0.94
C ILE A 121 3.48 -12.80 1.36
N ARG A 122 4.41 -13.18 2.24
CA ARG A 122 4.41 -14.50 2.87
C ARG A 122 3.73 -14.46 4.24
N HIS A 123 2.96 -15.49 4.55
CA HIS A 123 2.46 -15.67 5.91
C HIS A 123 3.62 -15.77 6.91
N SER A 124 3.57 -14.96 7.96
CA SER A 124 4.50 -15.02 9.09
C SER A 124 3.74 -15.41 10.35
N GLU A 125 4.21 -16.45 11.04
CA GLU A 125 3.74 -16.84 12.37
C GLU A 125 4.53 -16.13 13.49
N GLU A 126 5.52 -15.30 13.12
CA GLU A 126 6.30 -14.55 14.08
C GLU A 126 5.43 -13.56 14.85
N LYS A 127 5.70 -13.45 16.16
CA LYS A 127 4.98 -12.50 17.02
C LYS A 127 5.32 -11.06 16.68
N ASP A 128 6.55 -10.82 16.21
CA ASP A 128 6.95 -9.54 15.68
C ASP A 128 6.61 -9.52 14.19
N LEU A 129 5.75 -8.58 13.80
CA LEU A 129 5.36 -8.39 12.40
C LEU A 129 6.32 -7.41 11.72
N ARG A 130 7.56 -7.30 12.19
CA ARG A 130 8.59 -6.43 11.63
C ARG A 130 9.85 -7.21 11.27
N ASN A 131 10.47 -6.84 10.16
CA ASN A 131 11.79 -7.35 9.78
C ASN A 131 12.91 -6.60 10.56
N GLU A 132 14.17 -6.94 10.27
CA GLU A 132 15.34 -6.31 10.90
C GLU A 132 15.50 -4.80 10.62
N TYR A 133 14.85 -4.31 9.56
CA TYR A 133 14.83 -2.89 9.17
C TYR A 133 13.63 -2.13 9.77
N GLY A 134 12.74 -2.84 10.47
CA GLY A 134 11.53 -2.28 11.07
C GLY A 134 10.34 -2.21 10.12
N ASP A 135 10.41 -2.73 8.90
CA ASP A 135 9.29 -2.77 7.96
C ASP A 135 8.29 -3.85 8.35
N MET A 136 7.01 -3.61 8.06
CA MET A 136 5.96 -4.59 8.35
C MET A 136 6.09 -5.81 7.43
N VAL A 137 5.84 -7.01 7.97
CA VAL A 137 5.80 -8.28 7.22
C VAL A 137 4.49 -9.04 7.45
N GLY A 138 4.21 -10.02 6.59
CA GLY A 138 3.05 -10.89 6.71
C GLY A 138 1.71 -10.15 6.72
N LEU A 139 0.81 -10.51 7.64
CA LEU A 139 -0.49 -9.84 7.76
C LEU A 139 -0.37 -8.37 8.15
N GLY A 140 0.69 -7.98 8.86
CA GLY A 140 0.94 -6.60 9.21
C GLY A 140 1.17 -5.74 7.98
N ARG A 141 1.92 -6.27 7.00
CA ARG A 141 2.17 -5.61 5.72
C ARG A 141 0.91 -5.51 4.87
N LEU A 142 0.13 -6.59 4.78
CA LEU A 142 -1.16 -6.56 4.10
C LEU A 142 -2.08 -5.48 4.68
N HIS A 143 -2.14 -5.36 6.01
CA HIS A 143 -2.90 -4.30 6.68
C HIS A 143 -2.41 -2.90 6.30
N GLU A 144 -1.10 -2.69 6.23
CA GLU A 144 -0.50 -1.42 5.81
C GLU A 144 -0.84 -1.05 4.37
N ILE A 145 -0.82 -2.01 3.44
CA ILE A 145 -1.23 -1.79 2.05
C ILE A 145 -2.68 -1.32 1.98
N ILE A 146 -3.59 -1.97 2.71
CA ILE A 146 -5.00 -1.61 2.76
C ILE A 146 -5.20 -0.24 3.44
N ASP A 147 -4.44 0.05 4.51
CA ASP A 147 -4.48 1.32 5.23
C ASP A 147 -4.03 2.51 4.38
N THR A 148 -3.01 2.32 3.55
CA THR A 148 -2.40 3.37 2.73
C THR A 148 -3.02 3.50 1.34
N TYR A 149 -3.89 2.57 0.95
CA TYR A 149 -4.62 2.65 -0.31
C TYR A 149 -5.51 3.91 -0.38
N PRO A 150 -5.51 4.66 -1.51
CA PRO A 150 -6.30 5.88 -1.67
C PRO A 150 -7.79 5.58 -1.90
N TRP A 151 -8.49 5.17 -0.85
CA TRP A 151 -9.93 4.92 -0.84
C TRP A 151 -10.73 6.14 -1.30
N ARG A 152 -11.38 6.05 -2.48
CA ARG A 152 -12.19 7.15 -3.06
C ARG A 152 -13.37 7.57 -2.18
N ASN A 153 -13.84 6.70 -1.29
CA ASN A 153 -14.98 6.89 -0.41
C ASN A 153 -14.59 6.96 1.08
N ALA A 154 -13.34 7.30 1.40
CA ALA A 154 -12.90 7.43 2.78
C ALA A 154 -13.49 8.68 3.46
N TYR A 155 -13.92 8.52 4.71
CA TYR A 155 -14.37 9.57 5.61
C TYR A 155 -13.28 9.83 6.65
N LEU A 156 -12.72 11.04 6.65
CA LEU A 156 -11.73 11.43 7.66
C LEU A 156 -12.38 11.54 9.05
N LYS A 157 -11.74 10.90 10.04
CA LYS A 157 -12.13 11.02 11.45
C LYS A 157 -11.62 12.37 11.97
N ASN A 158 -12.43 13.42 11.80
CA ASN A 158 -12.15 14.70 12.45
C ASN A 158 -12.02 14.49 13.96
N LYS A 159 -10.88 14.86 14.55
CA LYS A 159 -10.67 14.92 16.01
C LYS A 159 -11.41 16.10 16.65
N SER A 160 -12.57 16.48 16.13
CA SER A 160 -13.33 17.64 16.56
C SER A 160 -14.60 17.18 17.27
N SER A 161 -14.44 16.61 18.46
CA SER A 161 -15.53 16.42 19.42
C SER A 161 -14.99 16.15 20.84
N ARG A 162 -14.15 17.07 21.33
CA ARG A 162 -14.14 17.40 22.76
C ARG A 162 -14.25 18.92 22.84
N ASN A 163 -15.41 19.37 23.31
CA ASN A 163 -15.84 20.76 23.54
C ASN A 163 -16.46 21.50 22.36
N SER A 164 -17.77 21.30 22.17
CA SER A 164 -18.72 22.42 22.07
C SER A 164 -20.14 21.91 22.21
N LYS A 165 -20.77 22.26 23.33
CA LYS A 165 -22.24 22.29 23.44
C LYS A 165 -22.71 23.60 22.79
N VAL A 166 -23.88 23.50 22.14
CA VAL A 166 -24.82 24.58 21.77
C VAL A 166 -24.49 25.38 20.51
N GLY A 167 -25.44 25.40 19.57
CA GLY A 167 -25.58 26.47 18.57
C GLY A 167 -26.08 25.99 17.20
N THR A 168 -27.38 26.16 16.96
CA THR A 168 -28.07 26.00 15.66
C THR A 168 -27.76 27.14 14.68
N ALA A 169 -27.87 26.78 13.39
CA ALA A 169 -28.23 27.60 12.22
C ALA A 169 -27.12 28.43 11.53
N ASN A 170 -27.03 28.19 10.22
CA ASN A 170 -26.52 29.02 9.12
C ASN A 170 -25.16 29.68 9.32
N ASP A 171 -24.16 29.20 8.58
CA ASP A 171 -23.14 30.04 7.95
C ASP A 171 -22.58 29.31 6.72
N GLU A 172 -23.22 29.57 5.57
CA GLU A 172 -22.52 29.58 4.29
C GLU A 172 -21.62 30.82 4.30
N ALA A 173 -20.31 30.61 4.45
CA ALA A 173 -19.34 31.66 4.19
C ALA A 173 -18.06 31.03 3.62
N GLU A 174 -17.84 31.38 2.36
CA GLU A 174 -16.59 31.39 1.60
C GLU A 174 -15.33 31.40 2.49
N LEU A 175 -14.41 30.48 2.24
CA LEU A 175 -13.02 30.70 2.61
C LEU A 175 -12.11 30.58 1.38
N HIS A 176 -11.83 31.75 0.83
CA HIS A 176 -10.81 32.01 -0.17
C HIS A 176 -9.48 31.31 0.14
N SER A 177 -8.96 30.66 -0.90
CA SER A 177 -7.54 30.54 -1.28
C SER A 177 -6.57 31.22 -0.31
N LYS A 178 -5.97 30.44 0.59
CA LYS A 178 -4.64 30.73 1.11
C LYS A 178 -3.65 30.25 0.06
N LYS A 179 -2.96 31.21 -0.55
CA LYS A 179 -1.88 31.05 -1.52
C LYS A 179 -0.96 29.86 -1.20
N ASP A 180 -0.74 29.08 -2.25
CA ASP A 180 0.31 28.08 -2.40
C ASP A 180 1.67 28.64 -1.99
N THR A 181 2.25 28.11 -0.92
CA THR A 181 3.68 28.30 -0.60
C THR A 181 4.35 26.95 -0.31
N SER A 182 3.60 25.90 0.07
CA SER A 182 4.20 24.59 0.38
C SER A 182 4.38 23.64 -0.83
N ALA A 183 3.73 23.90 -1.96
CA ALA A 183 3.80 23.00 -3.12
C ALA A 183 5.15 23.11 -3.84
N ASP A 184 5.66 24.32 -4.02
CA ASP A 184 6.94 24.57 -4.69
C ASP A 184 8.14 24.13 -3.83
N GLU A 185 8.03 24.26 -2.52
CA GLU A 185 9.06 23.81 -1.56
C GLU A 185 9.16 22.28 -1.52
N PHE A 186 8.02 21.58 -1.52
CA PHE A 186 8.00 20.11 -1.61
C PHE A 186 8.57 19.61 -2.95
N GLN A 187 8.24 20.28 -4.07
CA GLN A 187 8.81 19.95 -5.37
C GLN A 187 10.32 20.16 -5.42
N ASN A 188 10.84 21.18 -4.72
CA ASN A 188 12.28 21.41 -4.59
C ASN A 188 12.97 20.33 -3.76
N ILE A 189 12.35 19.86 -2.67
CA ILE A 189 12.87 18.74 -1.86
C ILE A 189 12.90 17.45 -2.69
N LEU A 190 11.82 17.17 -3.43
CA LEU A 190 11.73 16.00 -4.32
C LEU A 190 12.82 16.03 -5.40
N ALA A 191 13.06 17.19 -6.02
CA ALA A 191 14.11 17.37 -7.01
C ALA A 191 15.51 17.13 -6.42
N GLN A 192 15.77 17.60 -5.19
CA GLN A 192 17.04 17.36 -4.50
C GLN A 192 17.24 15.88 -4.16
N LEU A 193 16.19 15.18 -3.74
CA LEU A 193 16.23 13.73 -3.49
C LEU A 193 16.53 12.93 -4.76
N MET A 194 15.91 13.28 -5.88
CA MET A 194 16.18 12.63 -7.17
C MET A 194 17.61 12.87 -7.64
N GLN A 195 18.14 14.08 -7.46
CA GLN A 195 19.55 14.39 -7.77
C GLN A 195 20.52 13.63 -6.86
N ALA A 196 20.23 13.57 -5.56
CA ALA A 196 21.04 12.82 -4.60
C ALA A 196 21.04 11.31 -4.90
N LYS A 197 19.89 10.73 -5.25
CA LYS A 197 19.80 9.32 -5.67
C LYS A 197 20.70 9.03 -6.87
N ASN A 198 20.66 9.88 -7.90
CA ASN A 198 21.50 9.71 -9.08
C ASN A 198 22.99 9.86 -8.75
N HIS A 199 23.36 10.82 -7.90
CA HIS A 199 24.75 11.03 -7.50
C HIS A 199 25.28 9.89 -6.62
N PHE A 200 24.47 9.39 -5.68
CA PHE A 200 24.80 8.22 -4.87
C PHE A 200 25.02 6.99 -5.74
N SER A 201 24.15 6.74 -6.74
CA SER A 201 24.32 5.62 -7.69
C SER A 201 25.63 5.70 -8.48
N ILE A 202 26.11 6.91 -8.80
CA ILE A 202 27.41 7.11 -9.48
C ILE A 202 28.57 6.86 -8.51
N LEU A 203 28.43 7.24 -7.24
CA LEU A 203 29.46 7.08 -6.22
C LEU A 203 29.59 5.63 -5.75
N THR A 204 28.50 4.87 -5.64
CA THR A 204 28.52 3.45 -5.29
C THR A 204 29.29 2.60 -6.29
N ASP A 205 29.33 3.02 -7.57
CA ASP A 205 30.11 2.35 -8.60
C ASP A 205 31.62 2.65 -8.52
N GLN A 206 32.03 3.66 -7.74
CA GLN A 206 33.40 4.17 -7.70
C GLN A 206 34.08 3.96 -6.33
N ASP A 207 33.41 4.26 -5.22
CA ASP A 207 33.92 4.12 -3.86
C ASP A 207 32.78 4.13 -2.83
N GLU A 208 32.57 2.98 -2.19
CA GLU A 208 31.52 2.72 -1.20
C GLU A 208 31.61 3.65 0.02
N ASN A 209 32.82 3.96 0.50
CA ASN A 209 32.99 4.87 1.64
C ASN A 209 32.60 6.31 1.32
N THR A 210 32.84 6.74 0.08
CA THR A 210 32.48 8.08 -0.40
C THR A 210 30.96 8.18 -0.62
N ALA A 211 30.31 7.08 -1.04
CA ALA A 211 28.86 7.01 -1.15
C ALA A 211 28.17 7.14 0.22
N ASP A 212 28.66 6.44 1.24
CA ASP A 212 28.10 6.50 2.60
C ASP A 212 28.21 7.89 3.23
N LEU A 213 29.37 8.54 3.09
CA LEU A 213 29.57 9.93 3.53
C LEU A 213 28.59 10.89 2.83
N PHE A 214 28.39 10.71 1.53
CA PHE A 214 27.45 11.52 0.75
C PHE A 214 25.99 11.30 1.18
N ALA A 215 25.59 10.05 1.46
CA ALA A 215 24.25 9.73 1.95
C ALA A 215 24.00 10.38 3.31
N GLN A 216 24.95 10.29 4.23
CA GLN A 216 24.85 10.89 5.56
C GLN A 216 24.74 12.41 5.48
N GLU A 217 25.59 13.08 4.70
CA GLU A 217 25.53 14.54 4.52
C GLU A 217 24.22 15.01 3.88
N THR A 218 23.68 14.23 2.94
CA THR A 218 22.41 14.56 2.29
C THR A 218 21.24 14.39 3.26
N ALA A 219 21.25 13.32 4.06
CA ALA A 219 20.25 13.08 5.09
C ALA A 219 20.23 14.20 6.14
N ASP A 220 21.41 14.64 6.61
CA ASP A 220 21.53 15.71 7.59
C ASP A 220 21.04 17.07 7.03
N LYS A 221 21.33 17.38 5.75
CA LYS A 221 20.85 18.59 5.08
C LYS A 221 19.33 18.61 4.91
N LEU A 222 18.74 17.48 4.50
CA LEU A 222 17.29 17.36 4.34
C LEU A 222 16.57 17.39 5.69
N ALA A 223 17.13 16.76 6.71
CA ALA A 223 16.60 16.83 8.07
C ALA A 223 16.60 18.27 8.60
N ALA A 224 17.66 19.05 8.36
CA ALA A 224 17.72 20.45 8.75
C ALA A 224 16.66 21.31 8.05
N LEU A 225 16.44 21.10 6.74
CA LEU A 225 15.40 21.80 5.97
C LEU A 225 13.98 21.49 6.47
N LEU A 226 13.74 20.26 6.91
CA LEU A 226 12.43 19.84 7.43
C LEU A 226 12.19 20.26 8.89
N LEU A 227 13.26 20.51 9.66
CA LEU A 227 13.17 20.91 11.08
C LEU A 227 13.12 22.44 11.28
N ASP A 228 13.71 23.23 10.38
CA ASP A 228 13.66 24.70 10.43
C ASP A 228 12.25 25.29 10.17
N GLU A 229 11.32 24.46 9.68
CA GLU A 229 9.89 24.79 9.54
C GLU A 229 9.09 24.63 10.84
N GLY A 230 9.68 24.07 11.90
CA GLY A 230 9.02 23.86 13.20
C GLY A 230 9.05 25.07 14.15
N GLU A 231 9.85 26.11 13.87
CA GLU A 231 10.07 27.25 14.78
C GLU A 231 9.61 28.62 14.25
N LYS A 232 8.77 28.70 13.21
CA LYS A 232 8.15 29.97 12.77
C LYS A 232 6.63 29.99 12.87
#